data_AF-A0A9D1PXI6-F1
#
_entry.id   AF-A0A9D1PXI6-F1
#
_cell.length_a   1.000
_cell.length_b   1.000
_cell.length_c   1.000
_cell.angle_alpha   90.00
_cell.angle_beta   90.00
_cell.angle_gamma   90.00
#
_symmetry.space_group_name_H-M   'P 1'
#
loop_
_entity.id
_entity.type
_entity.pdbx_description
1 polymer ?
#
loop_
_entity_poly.entity_id
_entity_poly.type
_entity_poly.pdbx_seq_one_letter_code
_entity_poly.pdbx_strand_id
1 'polypeptide(L)'
;MASTLHLGALKEEDIWAACDSLVSRGRKPTQAAVREFLGKGSYSTIGPALRSWQEHQLFILRTPRDQAAKAVHDMAQEFCRNLMDRLTVWQKEQEVFEKQCDLGRQVAEELHETSAARAETLERNLQKLEADLARMEQERNQALERCAVLLDQLRQLQQERDSLVQRLEEQDGPLPAEQSAARQEAQARDPMEEAADREQTQEGTDEVPGQGAFEPEPAREDEEEAEQSAESVPCGDDGSAPEGSGTEFAAAEEACADEAAALADGADAGPVLSLPYLNDKDRALRPMALAQLRKWPDGKKLTANKLLKAMDMKSNENNVTLARYWCDHADELRD
;
A
#
# COMPACT_ATOMS: atom_id res chain seq x y z
N MET A 1 67.90 -28.14 76.73
CA MET A 1 68.67 -26.93 76.38
C MET A 1 68.03 -25.75 77.10
N ALA A 2 68.88 -24.85 77.61
CA ALA A 2 68.63 -23.86 78.65
C ALA A 2 67.39 -22.97 78.46
N SER A 3 66.59 -22.82 79.53
CA SER A 3 65.72 -21.66 79.70
C SER A 3 66.40 -20.71 80.67
N THR A 4 67.14 -19.79 80.06
CA THR A 4 67.86 -18.69 80.68
C THR A 4 66.89 -17.71 81.34
N LEU A 5 67.18 -17.38 82.59
CA LEU A 5 66.67 -16.28 83.40
C LEU A 5 66.35 -15.03 82.54
N HIS A 6 65.10 -14.56 82.58
CA HIS A 6 64.72 -13.22 82.17
C HIS A 6 63.96 -12.55 83.31
N LEU A 7 64.70 -11.99 84.28
CA LEU A 7 64.22 -10.85 85.08
C LEU A 7 64.26 -9.63 84.14
N GLY A 8 63.24 -9.50 83.31
CA GLY A 8 63.00 -8.33 82.47
C GLY A 8 61.53 -7.98 82.58
N ALA A 9 61.24 -6.69 82.76
CA ALA A 9 59.88 -6.18 82.81
C ALA A 9 59.05 -6.75 81.64
N LEU A 10 57.88 -7.29 81.94
CA LEU A 10 56.98 -7.85 80.94
C LEU A 10 56.57 -6.72 79.98
N LYS A 11 56.90 -6.85 78.69
CA LYS A 11 56.55 -5.83 77.70
C LYS A 11 55.14 -6.07 77.18
N GLU A 12 54.48 -5.01 76.74
CA GLU A 12 53.14 -5.09 76.13
C GLU A 12 53.13 -6.00 74.89
N GLU A 13 54.20 -5.96 74.11
CA GLU A 13 54.42 -6.81 72.92
C GLU A 13 54.35 -8.32 73.25
N ASP A 14 54.95 -8.75 74.35
CA ASP A 14 54.93 -10.15 74.79
C ASP A 14 53.51 -10.60 75.18
N ILE A 15 52.72 -9.69 75.74
CA ILE A 15 51.34 -9.92 76.16
C ILE A 15 50.43 -10.03 74.94
N TRP A 16 50.64 -9.19 73.92
CA TRP A 16 49.89 -9.24 72.67
C TRP A 16 50.18 -10.53 71.90
N ALA A 17 51.46 -10.92 71.77
CA ALA A 17 51.84 -12.17 71.12
C ALA A 17 51.26 -13.41 71.83
N ALA A 18 51.17 -13.37 73.17
CA ALA A 18 50.48 -14.40 73.95
C ALA A 18 48.97 -14.41 73.70
N CYS A 19 48.33 -13.25 73.56
CA CYS A 19 46.90 -13.17 73.22
C CYS A 19 46.62 -13.76 71.82
N ASP A 20 47.42 -13.41 70.82
CA ASP A 20 47.30 -13.95 69.46
C ASP A 20 47.53 -15.47 69.42
N SER A 21 48.49 -15.96 70.21
CA SER A 21 48.77 -17.40 70.36
C SER A 21 47.64 -18.16 71.06
N LEU A 22 46.92 -17.52 71.99
CA LEU A 22 45.75 -18.12 72.64
C LEU A 22 44.54 -18.16 71.70
N VAL A 23 44.31 -17.08 70.95
CA VAL A 23 43.23 -16.98 69.97
C VAL A 23 43.41 -18.00 68.84
N SER A 24 44.62 -18.14 68.30
CA SER A 24 44.92 -19.13 67.25
C SER A 24 44.69 -20.58 67.71
N ARG A 25 44.74 -20.84 69.02
CA ARG A 25 44.40 -22.12 69.65
C ARG A 25 42.92 -22.24 70.03
N GLY A 26 42.07 -21.29 69.62
CA GLY A 26 40.64 -21.27 69.93
C GLY A 26 40.31 -20.97 71.41
N ARG A 27 41.28 -20.50 72.20
CA ARG A 27 41.08 -20.15 73.62
C ARG A 27 40.87 -18.64 73.76
N LYS A 28 39.92 -18.25 74.63
CA LYS A 28 39.68 -16.84 74.94
C LYS A 28 40.86 -16.26 75.74
N PRO A 29 41.50 -15.18 75.29
CA PRO A 29 42.61 -14.55 76.01
C PRO A 29 42.05 -13.80 77.23
N THR A 30 41.99 -14.49 78.35
CA THR A 30 41.69 -13.90 79.67
C THR A 30 42.99 -13.58 80.39
N GLN A 31 42.97 -12.65 81.35
CA GLN A 31 44.19 -12.31 82.12
C GLN A 31 44.82 -13.54 82.79
N ALA A 32 44.01 -14.51 83.23
CA ALA A 32 44.47 -15.76 83.80
C ALA A 32 45.14 -16.66 82.74
N ALA A 33 44.52 -16.83 81.57
CA ALA A 33 45.07 -17.65 80.49
C ALA A 33 46.37 -17.07 79.91
N VAL A 34 46.45 -15.73 79.79
CA VAL A 34 47.65 -15.03 79.32
C VAL A 34 48.80 -15.16 80.32
N ARG A 35 48.50 -15.04 81.62
CA ARG A 35 49.49 -15.25 82.69
C ARG A 35 49.98 -16.69 82.75
N GLU A 36 49.07 -17.66 82.59
CA GLU A 36 49.41 -19.09 82.53
C GLU A 36 50.28 -19.39 81.30
N PHE A 37 49.96 -18.81 80.15
CA PHE A 37 50.73 -18.97 78.91
C PHE A 37 52.15 -18.38 79.00
N LEU A 38 52.30 -17.22 79.66
CA LEU A 38 53.60 -16.55 79.82
C LEU A 38 54.41 -17.08 81.01
N GLY A 39 53.75 -17.72 82.00
CA GLY A 39 54.37 -18.20 83.23
C GLY A 39 54.84 -17.10 84.20
N LYS A 40 54.59 -15.81 83.88
CA LYS A 40 55.05 -14.63 84.64
C LYS A 40 54.16 -13.41 84.40
N GLY A 41 54.27 -12.39 85.26
CA GLY A 41 53.52 -11.13 85.16
C GLY A 41 52.42 -10.96 86.22
N SER A 42 52.21 -9.72 86.66
CA SER A 42 51.11 -9.34 87.55
C SER A 42 49.83 -9.04 86.76
N TYR A 43 48.66 -9.33 87.34
CA TYR A 43 47.36 -8.96 86.78
C TYR A 43 47.23 -7.46 86.52
N SER A 44 47.86 -6.62 87.35
CA SER A 44 47.89 -5.16 87.16
C SER A 44 48.64 -4.72 85.90
N THR A 45 49.61 -5.51 85.43
CA THR A 45 50.40 -5.23 84.21
C THR A 45 49.73 -5.84 82.97
N ILE A 46 49.12 -7.02 83.09
CA ILE A 46 48.47 -7.72 81.97
C ILE A 46 47.13 -7.08 81.60
N GLY A 47 46.38 -6.57 82.58
CA GLY A 47 45.03 -6.04 82.36
C GLY A 47 44.94 -4.84 81.39
N PRO A 48 45.80 -3.81 81.49
CA PRO A 48 45.81 -2.70 80.53
C PRO A 48 46.19 -3.14 79.11
N ALA A 49 47.25 -3.93 78.96
CA ALA A 49 47.71 -4.43 77.66
C ALA A 49 46.68 -5.35 76.99
N LEU A 50 45.97 -6.19 77.77
CA LEU A 50 44.89 -7.02 77.24
C LEU A 50 43.70 -6.21 76.73
N ARG A 51 43.34 -5.11 77.42
CA ARG A 51 42.27 -4.20 76.96
C ARG A 51 42.67 -3.47 75.68
N SER A 52 43.91 -2.95 75.64
CA SER A 52 44.50 -2.33 74.45
C SER A 52 44.49 -3.27 73.23
N TRP A 53 44.90 -4.53 73.43
CA TRP A 53 44.81 -5.57 72.40
C TRP A 53 43.37 -5.86 71.98
N GLN A 54 42.42 -5.98 72.91
CA GLN A 54 40.99 -6.22 72.58
C GLN A 54 40.39 -5.05 71.78
N GLU A 55 40.69 -3.82 72.17
CA GLU A 55 40.27 -2.61 71.45
C GLU A 55 40.86 -2.56 70.04
N HIS A 56 42.14 -2.92 69.89
CA HIS A 56 42.81 -3.03 68.60
C HIS A 56 42.20 -4.14 67.71
N GLN A 57 41.89 -5.31 68.27
CA GLN A 57 41.20 -6.38 67.53
C GLN A 57 39.78 -5.97 67.12
N LEU A 58 39.04 -5.30 67.99
CA LEU A 58 37.71 -4.77 67.66
C LEU A 58 37.78 -3.69 66.57
N PHE A 59 38.82 -2.86 66.58
CA PHE A 59 39.08 -1.88 65.53
C PHE A 59 39.37 -2.59 64.19
N ILE A 60 40.28 -3.57 64.18
CA ILE A 60 40.61 -4.38 63.00
C ILE A 60 39.38 -5.10 62.45
N LEU A 61 38.46 -5.57 63.30
CA LEU A 61 37.26 -6.29 62.84
C LEU A 61 36.13 -5.37 62.37
N ARG A 62 36.03 -4.14 62.90
CA ARG A 62 35.03 -3.16 62.47
C ARG A 62 35.33 -2.58 61.10
N THR A 63 36.60 -2.27 60.80
CA THR A 63 36.96 -1.62 59.53
C THR A 63 36.56 -2.43 58.28
N PRO A 64 36.83 -3.75 58.17
CA PRO A 64 36.39 -4.57 57.04
C PRO A 64 34.87 -4.73 56.98
N ARG A 65 34.19 -4.77 58.13
CA ARG A 65 32.72 -4.86 58.19
C ARG A 65 32.06 -3.58 57.66
N ASP A 66 32.56 -2.42 58.06
CA ASP A 66 32.05 -1.12 57.62
C ASP A 66 32.35 -0.90 56.13
N GLN A 67 33.52 -1.33 55.66
CA GLN A 67 33.87 -1.33 54.23
C GLN A 67 32.96 -2.26 53.42
N ALA A 68 32.67 -3.47 53.91
CA ALA A 68 31.75 -4.40 53.26
C ALA A 68 30.31 -3.84 53.23
N ALA A 69 29.84 -3.24 54.32
CA ALA A 69 28.53 -2.60 54.38
C ALA A 69 28.42 -1.43 53.39
N LYS A 70 29.48 -0.62 53.27
CA LYS A 70 29.56 0.45 52.27
C LYS A 70 29.55 -0.10 50.84
N ALA A 71 30.34 -1.13 50.55
CA ALA A 71 30.38 -1.73 49.21
C ALA A 71 29.01 -2.28 48.78
N VAL A 72 28.28 -2.94 49.68
CA VAL A 72 26.91 -3.41 49.39
C VAL A 72 25.95 -2.24 49.18
N HIS A 73 26.08 -1.17 49.98
CA HIS A 73 25.27 0.03 49.81
C HIS A 73 25.50 0.70 48.45
N ASP A 74 26.77 0.89 48.06
CA ASP A 74 27.15 1.50 46.79
C ASP A 74 26.64 0.65 45.61
N MET A 75 26.79 -0.68 45.69
CA MET A 75 26.25 -1.61 44.68
C MET A 75 24.72 -1.53 44.58
N ALA A 76 24.02 -1.44 45.71
CA ALA A 76 22.56 -1.29 45.74
C ALA A 76 22.12 0.05 45.12
N GLN A 77 22.85 1.14 45.39
CA GLN A 77 22.56 2.44 44.79
C GLN A 77 22.74 2.42 43.26
N GLU A 78 23.84 1.82 42.77
CA GLU A 78 24.08 1.68 41.33
C GLU A 78 23.02 0.81 40.67
N PHE A 79 22.63 -0.31 41.30
CA PHE A 79 21.56 -1.17 40.81
C PHE A 79 20.23 -0.40 40.70
N CYS A 80 19.84 0.32 41.75
CA CYS A 80 18.61 1.13 41.74
C CYS A 80 18.67 2.22 40.66
N ARG A 81 19.81 2.89 40.48
CA ARG A 81 19.98 3.89 39.43
C ARG A 81 19.80 3.28 38.04
N ASN A 82 20.50 2.18 37.76
CA ASN A 82 20.39 1.47 36.48
C ASN A 82 18.97 0.97 36.21
N LEU A 83 18.28 0.50 37.25
CA LEU A 83 16.88 0.07 37.14
C LEU A 83 15.97 1.24 36.79
N MET A 84 16.11 2.38 37.49
CA MET A 84 15.32 3.57 37.23
C MET A 84 15.61 4.13 35.83
N ASP A 85 16.86 4.18 35.40
CA ASP A 85 17.23 4.62 34.05
C ASP A 85 16.56 3.73 32.99
N ARG A 86 16.59 2.40 33.15
CA ARG A 86 15.90 1.48 32.24
C ARG A 86 14.39 1.67 32.25
N LEU A 87 13.77 1.88 33.41
CA LEU A 87 12.34 2.14 33.51
C LEU A 87 11.96 3.44 32.79
N THR A 88 12.78 4.49 32.89
CA THR A 88 12.50 5.75 32.18
C THR A 88 12.64 5.61 30.67
N VAL A 89 13.58 4.80 30.18
CA VAL A 89 13.70 4.50 28.73
C VAL A 89 12.49 3.72 28.27
N TRP A 90 12.10 2.66 28.99
CA TRP A 90 10.94 1.86 28.66
C TRP A 90 9.63 2.68 28.65
N GLN A 91 9.44 3.60 29.61
CA GLN A 91 8.30 4.51 29.61
C GLN A 91 8.26 5.41 28.37
N LYS A 92 9.41 5.96 27.96
CA LYS A 92 9.49 6.78 26.74
C LYS A 92 9.21 5.98 25.49
N GLU A 93 9.71 4.75 25.40
CA GLU A 93 9.43 3.84 24.29
C GLU A 93 7.94 3.52 24.21
N GLN A 94 7.29 3.29 25.36
CA GLN A 94 5.85 3.07 25.43
C GLN A 94 5.06 4.29 24.95
N GLU A 95 5.42 5.51 25.39
CA GLU A 95 4.78 6.75 24.91
C GLU A 95 4.96 6.95 23.39
N VAL A 96 6.13 6.62 22.84
CA VAL A 96 6.39 6.69 21.40
C VAL A 96 5.53 5.67 20.66
N PHE A 97 5.44 4.45 21.18
CA PHE A 97 4.62 3.39 20.60
C PHE A 97 3.13 3.76 20.59
N GLU A 98 2.61 4.27 21.71
CA GLU A 98 1.23 4.73 21.82
C GLU A 98 0.93 5.85 20.81
N LYS A 99 1.82 6.84 20.68
CA LYS A 99 1.71 7.90 19.66
C LYS A 99 1.74 7.36 18.23
N GLN A 100 2.56 6.34 17.97
CA GLN A 100 2.61 5.70 16.65
C GLN A 100 1.31 4.93 16.35
N CYS A 101 0.74 4.24 17.34
CA CYS A 101 -0.56 3.60 17.20
C CYS A 101 -1.68 4.62 16.97
N ASP A 102 -1.67 5.75 17.68
CA ASP A 102 -2.64 6.84 17.49
C ASP A 102 -2.54 7.44 16.09
N LEU A 103 -1.33 7.74 15.63
CA LEU A 103 -1.12 8.25 14.28
C LEU A 103 -1.55 7.23 13.23
N GLY A 104 -1.26 5.94 13.44
CA GLY A 104 -1.70 4.87 12.55
C GLY A 104 -3.23 4.77 12.47
N ARG A 105 -3.94 4.96 13.58
CA ARG A 105 -5.41 5.03 13.61
C ARG A 105 -5.94 6.24 12.85
N GLN A 106 -5.37 7.42 13.06
CA GLN A 106 -5.77 8.65 12.35
C GLN A 106 -5.60 8.50 10.83
N VAL A 107 -4.46 7.98 10.38
CA VAL A 107 -4.21 7.75 8.95
C VAL A 107 -5.19 6.72 8.38
N ALA A 108 -5.53 5.68 9.14
CA ALA A 108 -6.52 4.69 8.70
C ALA A 108 -7.93 5.29 8.60
N GLU A 109 -8.33 6.14 9.56
CA GLU A 109 -9.60 6.87 9.54
C GLU A 109 -9.67 7.83 8.34
N GLU A 110 -8.64 8.65 8.12
CA GLU A 110 -8.56 9.56 6.96
C GLU A 110 -8.62 8.80 5.62
N LEU A 111 -7.93 7.65 5.54
CA LEU A 111 -7.98 6.80 4.35
C LEU A 111 -9.40 6.23 4.15
N HIS A 112 -10.07 5.84 5.23
CA HIS A 112 -11.43 5.31 5.17
C HIS A 112 -12.44 6.41 4.78
N GLU A 113 -12.30 7.63 5.29
CA GLU A 113 -13.15 8.76 4.94
C GLU A 113 -12.94 9.19 3.48
N THR A 114 -11.68 9.30 3.04
CA THR A 114 -11.36 9.68 1.66
C THR A 114 -11.78 8.61 0.65
N SER A 115 -11.64 7.33 0.99
CA SER A 115 -12.14 6.23 0.15
C SER A 115 -13.66 6.18 0.10
N ALA A 116 -14.36 6.38 1.23
CA ALA A 116 -15.81 6.49 1.27
C ALA A 116 -16.33 7.67 0.43
N ALA A 117 -15.72 8.85 0.57
CA ALA A 117 -16.09 10.03 -0.22
C ALA A 117 -15.87 9.83 -1.73
N ARG A 118 -14.79 9.13 -2.12
CA ARG A 118 -14.55 8.74 -3.52
C ARG A 118 -15.59 7.74 -4.01
N ALA A 119 -15.94 6.74 -3.21
CA ALA A 119 -16.97 5.76 -3.55
C ALA A 119 -18.33 6.44 -3.79
N GLU A 120 -18.76 7.32 -2.88
CA GLU A 120 -20.00 8.08 -3.06
C GLU A 120 -19.98 8.98 -4.31
N THR A 121 -18.83 9.57 -4.63
CA THR A 121 -18.69 10.38 -5.84
C THR A 121 -18.81 9.53 -7.10
N LEU A 122 -18.19 8.35 -7.12
CA LEU A 122 -18.32 7.40 -8.22
C LEU A 122 -19.76 6.90 -8.37
N GLU A 123 -20.44 6.58 -7.28
CA GLU A 123 -21.85 6.18 -7.28
C GLU A 123 -22.76 7.27 -7.86
N ARG A 124 -22.57 8.53 -7.43
CA ARG A 124 -23.32 9.67 -8.00
C ARG A 124 -23.05 9.85 -9.49
N ASN A 125 -21.82 9.64 -9.93
CA ASN A 125 -21.48 9.75 -11.35
C ASN A 125 -22.08 8.59 -12.17
N LEU A 126 -22.06 7.37 -11.64
CA LEU A 126 -22.72 6.22 -12.26
C LEU A 126 -24.23 6.47 -12.41
N GLN A 127 -24.90 6.94 -11.37
CA GLN A 127 -26.33 7.28 -11.42
C GLN A 127 -26.65 8.36 -12.47
N LYS A 128 -25.78 9.38 -12.62
CA LYS A 128 -25.92 10.40 -13.67
C LYS A 128 -25.77 9.80 -15.06
N LEU A 129 -24.73 8.99 -15.28
CA LEU A 129 -24.49 8.34 -16.57
C LEU A 129 -25.62 7.38 -16.94
N GLU A 130 -26.17 6.65 -15.97
CA GLU A 130 -27.35 5.79 -16.17
C GLU A 130 -28.59 6.61 -16.56
N ALA A 131 -28.82 7.75 -15.90
CA ALA A 131 -29.93 8.64 -16.24
C ALA A 131 -29.76 9.27 -17.63
N ASP A 132 -28.55 9.68 -17.99
CA ASP A 132 -28.23 10.23 -19.30
C ASP A 132 -28.38 9.17 -20.40
N LEU A 133 -27.93 7.93 -20.16
CA LEU A 133 -28.14 6.81 -21.08
C LEU A 133 -29.63 6.54 -21.30
N ALA A 134 -30.42 6.46 -20.22
CA ALA A 134 -31.87 6.26 -20.33
C ALA A 134 -32.55 7.39 -21.12
N ARG A 135 -32.12 8.63 -20.93
CA ARG A 135 -32.60 9.79 -21.70
C ARG A 135 -32.25 9.67 -23.19
N MET A 136 -31.00 9.35 -23.51
CA MET A 136 -30.56 9.18 -24.90
C MET A 136 -31.28 8.02 -25.59
N GLU A 137 -31.54 6.92 -24.89
CA GLU A 137 -32.35 5.81 -25.40
C GLU A 137 -33.79 6.24 -25.68
N GLN A 138 -34.40 7.04 -24.80
CA GLN A 138 -35.73 7.59 -25.01
C GLN A 138 -35.75 8.54 -26.22
N GLU A 139 -34.80 9.45 -26.34
CA GLU A 139 -34.68 10.38 -27.47
C GLU A 139 -34.49 9.62 -28.80
N ARG A 140 -33.64 8.58 -28.80
CA ARG A 140 -33.45 7.68 -29.94
C ARG A 140 -34.76 6.98 -30.32
N ASN A 141 -35.49 6.43 -29.36
CA ASN A 141 -36.75 5.74 -29.63
C ASN A 141 -37.81 6.70 -30.19
N GLN A 142 -37.90 7.92 -29.65
CA GLN A 142 -38.79 8.95 -30.21
C GLN A 142 -38.39 9.34 -31.65
N ALA A 143 -37.10 9.43 -31.95
CA ALA A 143 -36.63 9.70 -33.30
C ALA A 143 -37.01 8.57 -34.26
N LEU A 144 -36.86 7.30 -33.84
CA LEU A 144 -37.29 6.13 -34.61
C LEU A 144 -38.80 6.14 -34.87
N GLU A 145 -39.61 6.48 -33.87
CA GLU A 145 -41.07 6.63 -34.03
C GLU A 145 -41.42 7.72 -35.05
N ARG A 146 -40.77 8.89 -34.97
CA ARG A 146 -40.96 9.98 -35.95
C ARG A 146 -40.59 9.55 -37.36
N CYS A 147 -39.46 8.85 -37.52
CA CYS A 147 -39.05 8.30 -38.82
C CYS A 147 -40.07 7.29 -39.36
N ALA A 148 -40.63 6.42 -38.51
CA ALA A 148 -41.65 5.47 -38.91
C ALA A 148 -42.92 6.18 -39.43
N VAL A 149 -43.39 7.20 -38.72
CA VAL A 149 -44.55 8.02 -39.14
C VAL A 149 -44.29 8.72 -40.48
N LEU A 150 -43.11 9.32 -40.67
CA LEU A 150 -42.76 9.98 -41.94
C LEU A 150 -42.66 8.99 -43.11
N LEU A 151 -42.15 7.78 -42.88
CA LEU A 151 -42.12 6.72 -43.90
C LEU A 151 -43.52 6.28 -44.30
N ASP A 152 -44.45 6.17 -43.35
CA ASP A 152 -45.84 5.83 -43.66
C ASP A 152 -46.56 6.96 -44.40
N GLN A 153 -46.31 8.23 -44.05
CA GLN A 153 -46.81 9.38 -44.81
C GLN A 153 -46.27 9.40 -46.25
N LEU A 154 -44.97 9.12 -46.44
CA LEU A 154 -44.37 9.00 -47.76
C LEU A 154 -45.02 7.88 -48.58
N ARG A 155 -45.32 6.73 -47.97
CA ARG A 155 -46.05 5.64 -48.64
C ARG A 155 -47.47 6.05 -49.04
N GLN A 156 -48.18 6.76 -48.18
CA GLN A 156 -49.53 7.27 -48.49
C GLN A 156 -49.50 8.24 -49.67
N LEU A 157 -48.58 9.22 -49.65
CA LEU A 157 -48.42 10.17 -50.76
C LEU A 157 -48.01 9.48 -52.06
N GLN A 158 -47.18 8.42 -52.00
CA GLN A 158 -46.86 7.60 -53.16
C GLN A 158 -48.09 6.89 -53.72
N GLN A 159 -48.92 6.28 -52.86
CA GLN A 159 -50.17 5.65 -53.27
C GLN A 159 -51.15 6.66 -53.87
N GLU A 160 -51.28 7.85 -53.29
CA GLU A 160 -52.11 8.92 -53.83
C GLU A 160 -51.61 9.37 -55.19
N ARG A 161 -50.31 9.63 -55.34
CA ARG A 161 -49.68 9.96 -56.63
C ARG A 161 -49.97 8.88 -57.66
N ASP A 162 -49.75 7.61 -57.34
CA ASP A 162 -49.96 6.50 -58.27
C ASP A 162 -51.43 6.39 -58.67
N SER A 163 -52.36 6.63 -57.74
CA SER A 163 -53.79 6.67 -58.04
C SER A 163 -54.18 7.86 -58.94
N LEU A 164 -53.55 9.02 -58.78
CA LEU A 164 -53.77 10.19 -59.63
C LEU A 164 -53.19 9.98 -61.02
N VAL A 165 -52.00 9.39 -61.13
CA VAL A 165 -51.39 9.00 -62.42
C VAL A 165 -52.31 8.02 -63.15
N GLN A 166 -52.83 6.99 -62.47
CA GLN A 166 -53.77 6.05 -63.07
C GLN A 166 -55.05 6.74 -63.57
N ARG A 167 -55.60 7.70 -62.82
CA ARG A 167 -56.78 8.48 -63.26
C ARG A 167 -56.49 9.37 -64.46
N LEU A 168 -55.30 9.98 -64.51
CA LEU A 168 -54.87 10.78 -65.66
C LEU A 168 -54.71 9.88 -66.89
N GLU A 169 -54.09 8.71 -66.76
CA GLU A 169 -54.00 7.72 -67.85
C GLU A 169 -55.38 7.24 -68.32
N GLU A 170 -56.35 7.07 -67.41
CA GLU A 170 -57.73 6.73 -67.77
C GLU A 170 -58.46 7.87 -68.51
N GLN A 171 -58.24 9.14 -68.13
CA GLN A 171 -58.81 10.31 -68.81
C GLN A 171 -58.14 10.61 -70.15
N ASP A 172 -56.82 10.44 -70.23
CA ASP A 172 -56.02 10.61 -71.44
C ASP A 172 -56.10 9.40 -72.37
N GLY A 173 -56.55 8.23 -71.91
CA GLY A 173 -56.70 7.01 -72.72
C GLY A 173 -57.62 7.13 -73.96
N PRO A 174 -58.80 7.76 -73.89
CA PRO A 174 -59.66 7.97 -75.07
C PRO A 174 -59.24 9.15 -75.95
N LEU A 175 -58.51 10.14 -75.41
CA LEU A 175 -58.08 11.34 -76.15
C LEU A 175 -57.25 11.06 -77.42
N PRO A 176 -56.26 10.16 -77.46
CA PRO A 176 -55.52 9.84 -78.68
C PRO A 176 -56.32 8.96 -79.64
N ALA A 177 -57.28 8.16 -79.15
CA ALA A 177 -58.20 7.40 -80.01
C ALA A 177 -59.21 8.34 -80.69
N GLU A 178 -59.75 9.31 -79.95
CA GLU A 178 -60.62 10.36 -80.49
C GLU A 178 -59.86 11.35 -81.37
N GLN A 179 -58.62 11.74 -81.02
CA GLN A 179 -57.78 12.60 -81.85
C GLN A 179 -57.26 11.90 -83.10
N SER A 180 -56.97 10.60 -83.05
CA SER A 180 -56.59 9.82 -84.24
C SER A 180 -57.80 9.51 -85.13
N ALA A 181 -58.99 9.26 -84.55
CA ALA A 181 -60.23 9.19 -85.30
C ALA A 181 -60.60 10.54 -85.94
N ALA A 182 -60.48 11.65 -85.20
CA ALA A 182 -60.70 13.00 -85.72
C ALA A 182 -59.66 13.40 -86.78
N ARG A 183 -58.38 13.00 -86.62
CA ARG A 183 -57.35 13.18 -87.67
C ARG A 183 -57.60 12.30 -88.88
N GLN A 184 -58.08 11.07 -88.71
CA GLN A 184 -58.48 10.20 -89.83
C GLN A 184 -59.72 10.74 -90.55
N GLU A 185 -60.69 11.31 -89.83
CA GLU A 185 -61.84 12.01 -90.42
C GLU A 185 -61.45 13.31 -91.12
N ALA A 186 -60.52 14.09 -90.56
CA ALA A 186 -59.96 15.28 -91.19
C ALA A 186 -59.15 14.92 -92.45
N GLN A 187 -58.27 13.91 -92.37
CA GLN A 187 -57.53 13.38 -93.52
C GLN A 187 -58.44 12.70 -94.55
N ALA A 188 -59.62 12.22 -94.17
CA ALA A 188 -60.63 11.70 -95.10
C ALA A 188 -61.50 12.82 -95.73
N ARG A 189 -61.56 14.00 -95.11
CA ARG A 189 -62.16 15.22 -95.69
C ARG A 189 -61.20 15.97 -96.62
N ASP A 190 -59.90 15.96 -96.33
CA ASP A 190 -58.87 16.64 -97.14
C ASP A 190 -58.74 16.18 -98.62
N PRO A 191 -59.02 14.92 -99.05
CA PRO A 191 -59.02 14.61 -100.47
C PRO A 191 -60.22 15.18 -101.25
N MET A 192 -61.20 15.83 -100.59
CA MET A 192 -62.26 16.58 -101.27
C MET A 192 -62.03 18.10 -101.31
N GLU A 193 -61.16 18.65 -100.46
CA GLU A 193 -60.87 20.11 -100.42
C GLU A 193 -59.49 20.45 -101.03
N GLU A 194 -58.52 19.52 -101.02
CA GLU A 194 -57.20 19.67 -101.69
C GLU A 194 -57.24 19.46 -103.22
N ALA A 195 -58.44 19.41 -103.81
CA ALA A 195 -58.66 19.56 -105.25
C ALA A 195 -59.20 20.95 -105.64
N ALA A 196 -59.50 21.82 -104.67
CA ALA A 196 -60.07 23.15 -104.92
C ALA A 196 -59.09 24.33 -104.67
N ASP A 197 -58.11 24.21 -103.76
CA ASP A 197 -57.21 25.33 -103.43
C ASP A 197 -55.72 25.04 -103.71
N ARG A 198 -55.41 24.73 -104.98
CA ARG A 198 -54.03 24.76 -105.52
C ARG A 198 -53.64 26.06 -106.22
N GLU A 199 -54.41 27.12 -106.04
CA GLU A 199 -54.01 28.46 -106.47
C GLU A 199 -54.09 29.46 -105.31
N GLN A 200 -52.93 30.03 -104.99
CA GLN A 200 -52.67 31.27 -104.24
C GLN A 200 -51.93 31.12 -102.91
N THR A 201 -50.85 31.91 -102.83
CA THR A 201 -49.98 32.28 -101.69
C THR A 201 -49.00 31.20 -101.23
N GLN A 202 -47.69 31.25 -101.46
CA GLN A 202 -46.70 32.30 -101.76
C GLN A 202 -46.59 33.45 -100.74
N GLU A 203 -45.37 33.58 -100.19
CA GLU A 203 -44.79 34.66 -99.37
C GLU A 203 -44.98 34.61 -97.85
N GLY A 204 -43.85 34.68 -97.13
CA GLY A 204 -43.82 34.97 -95.69
C GLY A 204 -42.67 34.33 -94.91
N THR A 205 -41.43 34.71 -95.23
CA THR A 205 -40.26 34.60 -94.36
C THR A 205 -40.46 35.40 -93.07
N ASP A 206 -40.01 34.89 -91.91
CA ASP A 206 -39.04 35.63 -91.07
C ASP A 206 -38.52 34.82 -89.87
N GLU A 207 -37.21 34.91 -89.71
CA GLU A 207 -36.39 34.43 -88.60
C GLU A 207 -36.66 35.24 -87.32
N VAL A 208 -36.67 34.59 -86.15
CA VAL A 208 -36.18 35.21 -84.90
C VAL A 208 -35.61 34.12 -83.96
N PRO A 209 -34.31 34.16 -83.62
CA PRO A 209 -33.73 33.37 -82.53
C PRO A 209 -33.71 34.19 -81.24
N GLY A 210 -34.48 33.76 -80.24
CA GLY A 210 -34.50 34.37 -78.90
C GLY A 210 -33.69 33.56 -77.90
N GLN A 211 -32.38 33.80 -77.84
CA GLN A 211 -31.53 33.38 -76.72
C GLN A 211 -31.89 34.20 -75.48
N GLY A 212 -32.49 33.56 -74.48
CA GLY A 212 -32.65 34.12 -73.13
C GLY A 212 -31.56 33.58 -72.21
N ALA A 213 -30.46 34.30 -72.12
CA ALA A 213 -29.49 34.16 -71.04
C ALA A 213 -30.16 34.62 -69.73
N PHE A 214 -30.17 33.77 -68.70
CA PHE A 214 -30.50 34.17 -67.34
C PHE A 214 -29.21 34.13 -66.52
N GLU A 215 -28.72 35.31 -66.16
CA GLU A 215 -27.61 35.54 -65.25
C GLU A 215 -27.95 35.06 -63.83
N PRO A 216 -26.96 34.60 -63.05
CA PRO A 216 -27.11 34.36 -61.62
C PRO A 216 -26.90 35.66 -60.83
N GLU A 217 -27.89 36.04 -60.01
CA GLU A 217 -27.73 37.09 -59.00
C GLU A 217 -27.22 36.47 -57.68
N PRO A 218 -26.17 37.02 -57.05
CA PRO A 218 -25.68 36.55 -55.76
C PRO A 218 -26.43 37.24 -54.61
N ALA A 219 -27.24 36.47 -53.87
CA ALA A 219 -27.87 36.96 -52.66
C ALA A 219 -27.00 36.65 -51.43
N ARG A 220 -26.41 37.74 -50.90
CA ARG A 220 -26.31 38.09 -49.48
C ARG A 220 -25.67 37.05 -48.54
N GLU A 221 -24.38 37.23 -48.30
CA GLU A 221 -23.80 37.06 -46.98
C GLU A 221 -24.29 38.22 -46.11
N ASP A 222 -25.01 37.92 -45.03
CA ASP A 222 -25.03 38.71 -43.80
C ASP A 222 -25.80 37.93 -42.71
N GLU A 223 -25.26 38.02 -41.49
CA GLU A 223 -25.83 37.62 -40.19
C GLU A 223 -25.64 36.16 -39.73
N GLU A 224 -24.46 35.89 -39.16
CA GLU A 224 -24.34 35.00 -38.00
C GLU A 224 -23.54 35.71 -36.90
N GLU A 225 -24.22 36.60 -36.16
CA GLU A 225 -23.90 36.88 -34.76
C GLU A 225 -24.59 35.80 -33.91
N ALA A 226 -23.80 34.93 -33.29
CA ALA A 226 -24.22 34.22 -32.08
C ALA A 226 -22.98 33.87 -31.25
N GLU A 227 -22.70 34.77 -30.32
CA GLU A 227 -22.01 34.60 -29.05
C GLU A 227 -21.63 33.15 -28.70
N GLN A 228 -20.32 32.86 -28.70
CA GLN A 228 -19.76 31.81 -27.85
C GLN A 228 -18.80 32.45 -26.86
N SER A 229 -19.31 32.57 -25.64
CA SER A 229 -18.58 32.87 -24.43
C SER A 229 -17.32 32.01 -24.33
N ALA A 230 -16.18 32.69 -24.37
CA ALA A 230 -14.93 32.16 -23.86
C ALA A 230 -15.02 32.15 -22.32
N GLU A 231 -15.44 31.02 -21.75
CA GLU A 231 -15.15 30.71 -20.36
C GLU A 231 -13.86 29.89 -20.32
N SER A 232 -12.81 30.61 -19.97
CA SER A 232 -11.46 30.14 -19.70
C SER A 232 -11.45 29.06 -18.61
N VAL A 233 -11.22 27.81 -19.02
CA VAL A 233 -10.77 26.72 -18.13
C VAL A 233 -9.25 26.84 -17.96
N PRO A 234 -8.71 26.88 -16.73
CA PRO A 234 -7.27 26.89 -16.51
C PRO A 234 -6.68 25.51 -16.82
N CYS A 235 -5.71 25.47 -17.74
CA CYS A 235 -4.81 24.35 -17.94
C CYS A 235 -4.00 24.10 -16.66
N GLY A 236 -4.37 23.06 -15.92
CA GLY A 236 -3.49 22.40 -14.96
C GLY A 236 -2.55 21.48 -15.71
N ASP A 237 -1.29 21.90 -15.77
CA ASP A 237 -0.12 21.12 -16.14
C ASP A 237 0.06 19.98 -15.12
N ASP A 238 -0.09 18.73 -15.55
CA ASP A 238 0.54 17.58 -14.88
C ASP A 238 0.50 16.38 -15.83
N GLY A 239 1.63 16.12 -16.47
CA GLY A 239 1.78 15.08 -17.48
C GLY A 239 3.21 14.56 -17.59
N SER A 240 3.84 14.22 -16.46
CA SER A 240 4.98 13.28 -16.46
C SER A 240 4.43 11.85 -16.40
N ALA A 241 4.37 11.20 -17.56
CA ALA A 241 4.23 9.75 -17.65
C ALA A 241 5.56 9.05 -17.34
N PRO A 242 5.50 7.78 -16.88
CA PRO A 242 6.35 6.78 -17.50
C PRO A 242 5.49 5.70 -18.18
N GLU A 243 5.77 5.50 -19.46
CA GLU A 243 5.39 4.31 -20.21
C GLU A 243 6.12 3.09 -19.66
N GLY A 244 5.38 2.01 -19.44
CA GLY A 244 5.91 0.73 -18.98
C GLY A 244 4.85 -0.34 -19.15
N SER A 245 4.66 -0.75 -20.40
CA SER A 245 3.86 -1.89 -20.85
C SER A 245 4.25 -3.19 -20.13
N GLY A 246 3.24 -4.02 -19.83
CA GLY A 246 3.45 -5.35 -19.25
C GLY A 246 2.16 -6.04 -18.84
N THR A 247 1.24 -6.23 -19.79
CA THR A 247 0.11 -7.16 -19.68
C THR A 247 0.63 -8.60 -19.53
N GLU A 248 0.81 -9.08 -18.30
CA GLU A 248 1.06 -10.51 -18.03
C GLU A 248 0.87 -10.92 -16.55
N PHE A 249 -0.16 -10.43 -15.85
CA PHE A 249 -0.50 -10.94 -14.50
C PHE A 249 -2.00 -10.84 -14.25
N ALA A 250 -2.79 -11.73 -14.84
CA ALA A 250 -4.22 -11.85 -14.54
C ALA A 250 -4.71 -13.31 -14.45
N ALA A 251 -3.81 -14.29 -14.33
CA ALA A 251 -4.17 -15.71 -14.27
C ALA A 251 -3.50 -16.50 -13.14
N ALA A 252 -2.90 -15.83 -12.13
CA ALA A 252 -2.17 -16.50 -11.05
C ALA A 252 -2.75 -16.29 -9.64
N GLU A 253 -3.76 -15.45 -9.45
CA GLU A 253 -4.32 -15.19 -8.10
C GLU A 253 -5.46 -16.13 -7.69
N GLU A 254 -6.09 -16.84 -8.63
CA GLU A 254 -7.24 -17.72 -8.31
C GLU A 254 -6.83 -19.18 -7.97
N ALA A 255 -5.54 -19.52 -8.10
CA ALA A 255 -5.03 -20.87 -7.81
C ALA A 255 -4.32 -21.03 -6.44
N CYS A 256 -4.08 -19.94 -5.70
CA CYS A 256 -3.38 -19.99 -4.39
C CYS A 256 -4.31 -19.92 -3.17
N ALA A 257 -5.62 -19.67 -3.37
CA ALA A 257 -6.56 -19.55 -2.25
C ALA A 257 -7.06 -20.91 -1.73
N ASP A 258 -7.11 -21.95 -2.58
CA ASP A 258 -7.66 -23.26 -2.19
C ASP A 258 -6.65 -24.21 -1.54
N GLU A 259 -5.34 -24.01 -1.72
CA GLU A 259 -4.32 -24.86 -1.07
C GLU A 259 -3.93 -24.36 0.34
N ALA A 260 -4.21 -23.09 0.66
CA ALA A 260 -3.97 -22.52 1.99
C ALA A 260 -5.07 -22.86 3.02
N ALA A 261 -6.29 -23.14 2.57
CA ALA A 261 -7.40 -23.52 3.44
C ALA A 261 -7.33 -25.00 3.89
N ALA A 262 -6.63 -25.87 3.15
CA ALA A 262 -6.55 -27.31 3.45
C ALA A 262 -5.45 -27.69 4.48
N LEU A 263 -4.60 -26.75 4.91
CA LEU A 263 -3.52 -26.96 5.89
C LEU A 263 -3.81 -26.36 7.28
N ALA A 264 -4.96 -25.71 7.46
CA ALA A 264 -5.35 -25.08 8.72
C ALA A 264 -6.02 -26.04 9.72
N ASP A 265 -6.32 -27.28 9.32
CA ASP A 265 -6.99 -28.26 10.17
C ASP A 265 -6.02 -29.42 10.51
N GLY A 266 -5.30 -29.28 11.62
CA GLY A 266 -4.61 -30.39 12.27
C GLY A 266 -3.12 -30.55 11.97
N ALA A 267 -2.30 -29.59 12.37
CA ALA A 267 -0.90 -29.86 12.70
C ALA A 267 -0.49 -29.01 13.91
N ASP A 268 0.02 -29.69 14.93
CA ASP A 268 0.58 -29.16 16.17
C ASP A 268 1.64 -28.10 15.84
N ALA A 269 1.23 -26.82 15.85
CA ALA A 269 2.10 -25.70 15.54
C ALA A 269 3.03 -25.49 16.73
N GLY A 270 4.25 -26.03 16.61
CA GLY A 270 5.38 -25.66 17.44
C GLY A 270 5.56 -24.13 17.53
N PRO A 271 6.32 -23.65 18.52
CA PRO A 271 6.35 -22.23 18.89
C PRO A 271 6.68 -21.35 17.68
N VAL A 272 5.67 -20.63 17.20
CA VAL A 272 5.83 -19.59 16.20
C VAL A 272 6.67 -18.49 16.86
N LEU A 273 7.98 -18.48 16.59
CA LEU A 273 8.85 -17.36 16.86
C LEU A 273 8.34 -16.17 16.01
N SER A 274 7.36 -15.45 16.55
CA SER A 274 6.88 -14.19 16.00
C SER A 274 8.01 -13.17 16.12
N LEU A 275 8.76 -13.00 15.02
CA LEU A 275 9.68 -11.88 14.86
C LEU A 275 8.84 -10.61 14.66
N PRO A 276 8.87 -9.64 15.59
CA PRO A 276 7.98 -8.48 15.54
C PRO A 276 8.31 -7.47 14.42
N TYR A 277 9.21 -7.79 13.47
CA TYR A 277 9.74 -6.82 12.50
C TYR A 277 9.83 -7.32 11.05
N LEU A 278 9.22 -8.44 10.69
CA LEU A 278 9.20 -8.89 9.30
C LEU A 278 7.98 -8.32 8.56
N ASN A 279 8.22 -7.54 7.51
CA ASN A 279 7.16 -7.09 6.61
C ASN A 279 6.61 -8.29 5.82
N ASP A 280 5.40 -8.18 5.26
CA ASP A 280 4.76 -9.28 4.50
C ASP A 280 5.63 -9.79 3.34
N LYS A 281 6.44 -8.91 2.74
CA LYS A 281 7.44 -9.26 1.71
C LYS A 281 8.54 -10.18 2.24
N ASP A 282 8.97 -9.99 3.49
CA ASP A 282 10.00 -10.84 4.10
C ASP A 282 9.43 -12.21 4.50
N ARG A 283 8.14 -12.24 4.88
CA ARG A 283 7.41 -13.48 5.18
C ARG A 283 7.27 -14.37 3.92
N ALA A 284 7.08 -13.77 2.75
CA ALA A 284 7.04 -14.49 1.47
C ALA A 284 8.39 -15.13 1.08
N LEU A 285 9.51 -14.60 1.56
CA LEU A 285 10.85 -15.13 1.27
C LEU A 285 11.27 -16.32 2.15
N ARG A 286 10.57 -16.52 3.28
CA ARG A 286 10.83 -17.62 4.24
C ARG A 286 10.84 -19.01 3.59
N PRO A 287 9.82 -19.45 2.81
CA PRO A 287 9.84 -20.78 2.21
C PRO A 287 11.03 -21.00 1.27
N MET A 288 11.43 -19.97 0.51
CA MET A 288 12.58 -20.04 -0.38
C MET A 288 13.90 -20.17 0.40
N ALA A 289 14.05 -19.45 1.52
CA ALA A 289 15.19 -19.56 2.40
C ALA A 289 15.29 -20.96 3.06
N LEU A 290 14.17 -21.50 3.55
CA LEU A 290 14.10 -22.84 4.14
C LEU A 290 14.48 -23.92 3.11
N ALA A 291 14.02 -23.79 1.87
CA ALA A 291 14.36 -24.72 0.79
C ALA A 291 15.88 -24.73 0.50
N GLN A 292 16.56 -23.58 0.59
CA GLN A 292 18.01 -23.50 0.43
C GLN A 292 18.76 -24.04 1.67
N LEU A 293 18.25 -23.77 2.88
CA LEU A 293 18.83 -24.27 4.13
C LEU A 293 18.81 -25.81 4.21
N ARG A 294 17.72 -26.44 3.74
CA ARG A 294 17.60 -27.91 3.68
C ARG A 294 18.54 -28.56 2.66
N LYS A 295 18.86 -27.87 1.56
CA LYS A 295 19.83 -28.34 0.55
C LYS A 295 21.28 -28.16 0.99
N TRP A 296 21.53 -27.43 2.08
CA TRP A 296 22.88 -27.07 2.49
C TRP A 296 23.60 -28.23 3.20
N PRO A 297 24.82 -28.61 2.79
CA PRO A 297 25.52 -29.75 3.38
C PRO A 297 25.81 -29.56 4.86
N ASP A 298 25.54 -30.59 5.66
CA ASP A 298 25.85 -30.60 7.09
C ASP A 298 27.36 -30.38 7.33
N GLY A 299 27.67 -29.52 8.30
CA GLY A 299 29.05 -29.19 8.69
C GLY A 299 29.72 -28.09 7.87
N LYS A 300 29.09 -27.52 6.83
CA LYS A 300 29.61 -26.33 6.13
C LYS A 300 29.02 -25.05 6.70
N LYS A 301 29.88 -24.12 7.14
CA LYS A 301 29.47 -22.77 7.56
C LYS A 301 28.71 -22.06 6.44
N LEU A 302 27.40 -21.91 6.62
CA LEU A 302 26.55 -21.04 5.84
C LEU A 302 26.76 -19.60 6.32
N THR A 303 26.97 -18.69 5.37
CA THR A 303 27.06 -17.25 5.67
C THR A 303 25.90 -16.55 4.99
N ALA A 304 25.43 -15.43 5.56
CA ALA A 304 24.34 -14.64 5.00
C ALA A 304 24.52 -14.35 3.49
N ASN A 305 25.73 -13.98 3.07
CA ASN A 305 26.04 -13.72 1.66
C ASN A 305 25.93 -14.94 0.76
N LYS A 306 26.21 -16.14 1.28
CA LYS A 306 26.04 -17.39 0.52
C LYS A 306 24.57 -17.76 0.38
N LEU A 307 23.77 -17.54 1.44
CA LEU A 307 22.33 -17.76 1.41
C LEU A 307 21.65 -16.81 0.41
N LEU A 308 21.98 -15.51 0.47
CA LEU A 308 21.47 -14.53 -0.49
C LEU A 308 21.85 -14.85 -1.94
N LYS A 309 23.11 -15.28 -2.16
CA LYS A 309 23.55 -15.72 -3.49
C LYS A 309 22.81 -16.96 -3.98
N ALA A 310 22.48 -17.90 -3.09
CA ALA A 310 21.70 -19.09 -3.44
C ALA A 310 20.22 -18.77 -3.75
N MET A 311 19.70 -17.67 -3.17
CA MET A 311 18.37 -17.14 -3.41
C MET A 311 18.29 -16.15 -4.59
N ASP A 312 19.41 -15.92 -5.29
CA ASP A 312 19.57 -14.91 -6.34
C ASP A 312 19.12 -13.49 -5.91
N MET A 313 19.38 -13.15 -4.65
CA MET A 313 19.01 -11.87 -4.07
C MET A 313 20.21 -10.90 -4.08
N LYS A 314 19.94 -9.63 -4.39
CA LYS A 314 20.93 -8.55 -4.24
C LYS A 314 21.26 -8.35 -2.76
N SER A 315 22.55 -8.15 -2.48
CA SER A 315 23.04 -7.82 -1.14
C SER A 315 22.66 -6.37 -0.80
N ASN A 316 21.60 -6.19 -0.01
CA ASN A 316 21.28 -4.93 0.67
C ASN A 316 21.26 -5.18 2.21
N GLU A 317 21.30 -4.12 3.01
CA GLU A 317 21.38 -4.25 4.48
C GLU A 317 20.22 -5.06 5.08
N ASN A 318 19.00 -4.88 4.57
CA ASN A 318 17.82 -5.59 5.04
C ASN A 318 17.92 -7.10 4.75
N ASN A 319 18.28 -7.46 3.51
CA ASN A 319 18.46 -8.84 3.07
C ASN A 319 19.61 -9.53 3.82
N VAL A 320 20.71 -8.82 4.09
CA VAL A 320 21.85 -9.37 4.86
C VAL A 320 21.45 -9.62 6.31
N THR A 321 20.68 -8.72 6.92
CA THR A 321 20.18 -8.87 8.29
C THR A 321 19.21 -10.05 8.39
N LEU A 322 18.28 -10.16 7.44
CA LEU A 322 17.32 -11.26 7.34
C LEU A 322 18.02 -12.61 7.10
N ALA A 323 18.99 -12.65 6.19
CA ALA A 323 19.76 -13.85 5.91
C ALA A 323 20.66 -14.26 7.08
N ARG A 324 21.21 -13.31 7.85
CA ARG A 324 21.96 -13.61 9.08
C ARG A 324 21.04 -14.23 10.12
N TYR A 325 19.86 -13.65 10.32
CA TYR A 325 18.85 -14.19 11.23
C TYR A 325 18.50 -15.66 10.89
N TRP A 326 18.20 -15.96 9.63
CA TRP A 326 17.91 -17.33 9.20
C TRP A 326 19.11 -18.28 9.32
N CYS A 327 20.35 -17.80 9.14
CA CYS A 327 21.55 -18.60 9.35
C CYS A 327 21.76 -18.92 10.84
N ASP A 328 21.51 -17.94 11.72
CA ASP A 328 21.71 -18.09 13.17
C ASP A 328 20.66 -19.03 13.79
N HIS A 329 19.49 -19.15 13.18
CA HIS A 329 18.39 -20.05 13.59
C HIS A 329 18.22 -21.24 12.63
N ALA A 330 19.24 -21.56 11.83
CA ALA A 330 19.13 -22.60 10.79
C ALA A 330 18.82 -23.99 11.36
N ASP A 331 19.33 -24.30 12.55
CA ASP A 331 19.11 -25.59 13.21
C ASP A 331 17.66 -25.70 13.71
N GLU A 332 17.10 -24.63 14.30
CA GLU A 332 15.70 -24.58 14.75
C GLU A 332 14.69 -24.56 13.59
N LEU A 333 15.09 -24.04 12.43
CA LEU A 333 14.25 -23.92 11.24
C LEU A 333 14.31 -25.15 10.31
N ARG A 334 15.24 -26.08 10.54
CA ARG A 334 15.38 -27.32 9.75
C ARG A 334 14.40 -28.39 10.18
N ASP A 335 14.13 -28.46 11.48
CA ASP A 335 13.13 -29.32 12.11
C ASP A 335 11.69 -28.86 11.78
#